data_AF-A0A353M079-F1
#
_entry.id   AF-A0A353M079-F1
#
_cell.length_a   1.000
_cell.length_b   1.000
_cell.length_c   1.000
_cell.angle_alpha   90.00
_cell.angle_beta   90.00
_cell.angle_gamma   90.00
#
_symmetry.space_group_name_H-M   'P 1'
#
loop_
_entity.id
_entity.type
_entity.pdbx_description
1 polymer ?
#
loop_
_entity_poly.entity_id
_entity_poly.type
_entity_poly.pdbx_seq_one_letter_code
_entity_poly.pdbx_strand_id
1 'polypeptide(L)'
;EDYKAKNPTYNGQDTIGYLTLFDDWRSFATTNVPQHLMGYPNEGEFVPVMSQDKYVVQEYHTSNTAKRYYQKLNEMYNKGVVDRETFIINYDQYIERLSSGRVLGTFNQFWQVQDAQNYLLRDDPESVLVPLPIVIDTLVEERLRDIPYVQPTQGMGITVKCKDPVGAIKFLDYLIKEDTQRLIQWGIEGEHYEVDENGLYYRTPEQLALFRDPDWVQNVFGRQYFHNAFPSLRGLDENGNMFFPDTQPHLIYSDSHDAEKEVMDAYGVKSFSDLFNEPIFKKYFPLWTITMPAGSPAHIEETRMKETLHRYVPEMVMSSTEQFEGIWANYVKDIKPLLVEQMKLYQSEIDWRMENW
;
A
#
# COMPACT_ATOMS: atom_id res chain seq x y z
N GLU A 1 9.46 -13.14 -17.63
CA GLU A 1 9.91 -13.20 -19.05
C GLU A 1 9.21 -14.32 -19.81
N ASP A 2 9.35 -15.58 -19.38
CA ASP A 2 8.78 -16.75 -20.08
C ASP A 2 7.27 -16.68 -20.34
N TYR A 3 6.47 -16.26 -19.35
CA TYR A 3 5.03 -16.13 -19.53
C TYR A 3 4.70 -15.09 -20.61
N LYS A 4 5.30 -13.90 -20.55
CA LYS A 4 5.11 -12.84 -21.56
C LYS A 4 5.52 -13.31 -22.96
N ALA A 5 6.58 -14.10 -23.10
CA ALA A 5 7.00 -14.64 -24.38
C ALA A 5 6.01 -15.66 -24.96
N LYS A 6 5.40 -16.49 -24.10
CA LYS A 6 4.38 -17.48 -24.49
C LYS A 6 3.00 -16.85 -24.72
N ASN A 7 2.69 -15.80 -23.97
CA ASN A 7 1.41 -15.08 -23.98
C ASN A 7 1.69 -13.60 -24.24
N PRO A 8 2.09 -13.23 -25.49
CA PRO A 8 2.50 -11.87 -25.82
C PRO A 8 1.35 -10.87 -25.76
N THR A 9 0.11 -11.35 -25.88
CA THR A 9 -1.10 -10.54 -25.76
C THR A 9 -2.06 -11.13 -24.74
N TYR A 10 -2.87 -10.26 -24.16
CA TYR A 10 -3.98 -10.58 -23.27
C TYR A 10 -5.16 -9.68 -23.66
N ASN A 11 -6.33 -10.27 -23.92
CA ASN A 11 -7.52 -9.56 -24.39
C ASN A 11 -7.27 -8.57 -25.56
N GLY A 12 -6.40 -8.96 -26.50
CA GLY A 12 -6.08 -8.18 -27.69
C GLY A 12 -5.08 -7.03 -27.49
N GLN A 13 -4.56 -6.85 -26.27
CA GLN A 13 -3.52 -5.86 -25.94
C GLN A 13 -2.20 -6.53 -25.57
N ASP A 14 -1.08 -5.82 -25.71
CA ASP A 14 0.23 -6.36 -25.34
C ASP A 14 0.34 -6.63 -23.83
N THR A 15 0.86 -7.81 -23.50
CA THR A 15 1.15 -8.21 -22.12
C THR A 15 2.28 -7.36 -21.53
N ILE A 16 2.03 -6.75 -20.39
CA ILE A 16 3.00 -6.01 -19.59
C ILE A 16 3.62 -6.96 -18.58
N GLY A 17 4.95 -7.12 -18.60
CA GLY A 17 5.62 -8.03 -17.68
C GLY A 17 5.75 -7.45 -16.28
N TYR A 18 6.00 -6.15 -16.16
CA TYR A 18 6.05 -5.44 -14.89
C TYR A 18 5.61 -3.99 -15.07
N LEU A 19 4.82 -3.48 -14.14
CA LEU A 19 4.39 -2.09 -14.09
C LEU A 19 4.75 -1.51 -12.72
N THR A 20 5.47 -0.40 -12.70
CA THR A 20 5.69 0.39 -11.48
C THR A 20 4.97 1.73 -11.58
N LEU A 21 4.80 2.40 -10.44
CA LEU A 21 4.21 3.74 -10.39
C LEU A 21 5.27 4.75 -9.93
N PHE A 22 5.36 5.85 -10.68
CA PHE A 22 6.30 6.94 -10.40
C PHE A 22 5.62 8.31 -10.63
N ASP A 23 4.40 8.45 -10.12
CA ASP A 23 3.57 9.65 -10.24
C ASP A 23 3.50 10.40 -8.90
N ASP A 24 4.02 11.64 -8.87
CA ASP A 24 3.99 12.54 -7.71
C ASP A 24 4.45 11.84 -6.41
N TRP A 25 3.70 11.99 -5.32
CA TRP A 25 3.97 11.36 -4.03
C TRP A 25 3.90 9.84 -4.07
N ARG A 26 3.28 9.23 -5.09
CA ARG A 26 3.20 7.76 -5.26
C ARG A 26 4.47 7.15 -5.85
N SER A 27 5.49 7.96 -6.09
CA SER A 27 6.84 7.49 -6.44
C SER A 27 7.42 6.49 -5.42
N PHE A 28 6.91 6.46 -4.18
CA PHE A 28 7.23 5.42 -3.19
C PHE A 28 7.02 3.99 -3.72
N ALA A 29 6.05 3.77 -4.63
CA ALA A 29 5.82 2.46 -5.23
C ALA A 29 7.04 1.94 -6.01
N THR A 30 7.92 2.85 -6.45
CA THR A 30 9.22 2.49 -7.03
C THR A 30 10.35 2.64 -6.02
N THR A 31 10.39 3.72 -5.23
CA THR A 31 11.55 4.07 -4.40
C THR A 31 11.63 3.32 -3.08
N ASN A 32 10.51 2.79 -2.56
CA ASN A 32 10.46 2.04 -1.30
C ASN A 32 10.62 0.54 -1.50
N VAL A 33 10.62 0.02 -2.74
CA VAL A 33 10.85 -1.42 -2.97
C VAL A 33 12.11 -1.96 -2.27
N PRO A 34 13.24 -1.24 -2.20
CA PRO A 34 14.42 -1.74 -1.49
C PRO A 34 14.20 -2.06 -0.01
N GLN A 35 13.42 -1.29 0.76
CA GLN A 35 13.15 -1.63 2.18
C GLN A 35 12.34 -2.91 2.29
N HIS A 36 11.36 -3.12 1.42
CA HIS A 36 10.54 -4.32 1.41
C HIS A 36 11.37 -5.54 1.00
N LEU A 37 12.26 -5.39 0.01
CA LEU A 37 13.23 -6.42 -0.32
C LEU A 37 14.22 -6.71 0.83
N MET A 38 14.44 -5.77 1.74
CA MET A 38 15.18 -5.98 2.99
C MET A 38 14.33 -6.57 4.12
N GLY A 39 13.07 -6.94 3.85
CA GLY A 39 12.15 -7.56 4.79
C GLY A 39 11.37 -6.57 5.66
N TYR A 40 11.43 -5.27 5.40
CA TYR A 40 10.73 -4.27 6.22
C TYR A 40 9.27 -4.07 5.81
N PRO A 41 8.37 -3.76 6.77
CA PRO A 41 7.03 -3.26 6.48
C PRO A 41 7.13 -1.85 5.91
N ASN A 42 6.01 -1.16 5.70
CA ASN A 42 6.05 0.20 5.18
C ASN A 42 6.57 1.20 6.24
N GLU A 43 7.89 1.40 6.30
CA GLU A 43 8.52 2.38 7.19
C GLU A 43 8.64 3.77 6.52
N GLY A 44 8.55 3.85 5.19
CA GLY A 44 8.82 5.09 4.43
C GLY A 44 10.29 5.23 4.04
N GLU A 45 10.82 6.45 3.99
CA GLU A 45 12.14 6.73 3.37
C GLU A 45 13.36 6.13 4.12
N PHE A 46 13.20 5.70 5.37
CA PHE A 46 14.28 5.15 6.19
C PHE A 46 13.81 3.93 6.97
N VAL A 47 14.76 3.14 7.47
CA VAL A 47 14.46 1.92 8.25
C VAL A 47 15.18 1.93 9.60
N PRO A 48 14.50 1.62 10.71
CA PRO A 48 15.17 1.40 11.99
C PRO A 48 15.77 0.00 12.07
N VAL A 49 17.02 -0.08 12.50
CA VAL A 49 17.76 -1.33 12.69
C VAL A 49 18.02 -1.53 14.18
N MET A 50 17.72 -2.71 14.72
CA MET A 50 18.08 -3.04 16.10
C MET A 50 19.59 -3.19 16.24
N SER A 51 20.21 -2.39 17.11
CA SER A 51 21.64 -2.41 17.43
C SER A 51 21.83 -2.11 18.91
N GLN A 52 22.49 -3.00 19.65
CA GLN A 52 22.76 -2.84 21.08
C GLN A 52 21.49 -2.48 21.89
N ASP A 53 20.41 -3.24 21.69
CA ASP A 53 19.12 -3.07 22.36
C ASP A 53 18.41 -1.72 22.10
N LYS A 54 18.79 -1.02 21.02
CA LYS A 54 18.14 0.21 20.56
C LYS A 54 17.89 0.19 19.07
N TYR A 55 16.82 0.85 18.64
CA TYR A 55 16.56 1.08 17.23
C TYR A 55 17.38 2.28 16.73
N VAL A 56 18.15 2.06 15.67
CA VAL A 56 18.96 3.08 15.02
C VAL A 56 18.46 3.28 13.59
N VAL A 57 18.07 4.50 13.25
CA VAL A 57 17.62 4.85 11.90
C VAL A 57 18.78 4.71 10.91
N GLN A 58 18.54 3.99 9.82
CA GLN A 58 19.48 3.82 8.72
C GLN A 58 18.82 4.13 7.38
N GLU A 59 19.64 4.59 6.44
CA GLU A 59 19.24 4.77 5.05
C GLU A 59 19.38 3.47 4.27
N TYR A 60 18.44 3.21 3.35
CA TYR A 60 18.54 2.11 2.39
C TYR A 60 18.74 2.59 0.95
N HIS A 61 18.62 3.89 0.67
CA HIS A 61 18.67 4.49 -0.66
C HIS A 61 19.98 4.19 -1.42
N THR A 62 21.09 3.99 -0.71
CA THR A 62 22.39 3.64 -1.29
C THR A 62 22.89 2.24 -0.92
N SER A 63 22.01 1.43 -0.33
CA SER A 63 22.30 0.05 0.05
C SER A 63 22.58 -0.84 -1.16
N ASN A 64 23.20 -2.00 -0.90
CA ASN A 64 23.37 -3.04 -1.92
C ASN A 64 22.02 -3.54 -2.46
N THR A 65 20.98 -3.58 -1.62
CA THR A 65 19.63 -3.97 -2.03
C THR A 65 19.04 -2.96 -3.00
N ALA A 66 19.16 -1.66 -2.71
CA ALA A 66 18.72 -0.60 -3.63
C ALA A 66 19.46 -0.68 -4.97
N LYS A 67 20.78 -0.86 -4.96
CA LYS A 67 21.56 -1.04 -6.19
C LYS A 67 21.06 -2.23 -7.01
N ARG A 68 20.90 -3.40 -6.38
CA ARG A 68 20.43 -4.62 -7.05
C ARG A 68 19.03 -4.44 -7.62
N TYR A 69 18.13 -3.79 -6.87
CA TYR A 69 16.78 -3.50 -7.32
C TYR A 69 16.77 -2.62 -8.58
N TYR A 70 17.42 -1.45 -8.54
CA TYR A 70 17.45 -0.56 -9.71
C TYR A 70 18.20 -1.17 -10.89
N GLN A 71 19.25 -1.97 -10.63
CA GLN A 71 19.96 -2.70 -11.69
C GLN A 71 19.05 -3.72 -12.36
N LYS A 72 18.26 -4.45 -11.57
CA LYS A 72 17.31 -5.43 -12.10
C LYS A 72 16.18 -4.74 -12.87
N LEU A 73 15.69 -3.62 -12.36
CA LEU A 73 14.66 -2.82 -13.03
C LEU A 73 15.18 -2.26 -14.36
N ASN A 74 16.43 -1.77 -14.40
CA ASN A 74 17.13 -1.37 -15.63
C ASN A 74 17.26 -2.52 -16.64
N GLU A 75 17.72 -3.70 -16.19
CA GLU A 75 17.83 -4.90 -17.02
C GLU A 75 16.47 -5.27 -17.65
N MET A 76 15.42 -5.33 -16.82
CA MET A 76 14.07 -5.68 -17.25
C MET A 76 13.45 -4.62 -18.16
N TYR A 77 13.73 -3.34 -17.93
CA TYR A 77 13.30 -2.26 -18.81
C TYR A 77 13.96 -2.37 -20.19
N ASN A 78 15.27 -2.61 -20.26
CA ASN A 78 15.99 -2.78 -21.51
C ASN A 78 15.51 -4.02 -22.30
N LYS A 79 15.11 -5.09 -21.61
CA LYS A 79 14.47 -6.28 -22.21
C LYS A 79 13.01 -6.09 -22.63
N GLY A 80 12.39 -4.93 -22.35
CA GLY A 80 10.98 -4.67 -22.65
C GLY A 80 10.00 -5.44 -21.76
N VAL A 81 10.44 -5.92 -20.60
CA VAL A 81 9.58 -6.55 -19.60
C VAL A 81 8.78 -5.49 -18.83
N VAL A 82 9.47 -4.42 -18.41
CA VAL A 82 8.86 -3.25 -17.77
C VAL A 82 8.13 -2.42 -18.83
N ASP A 83 6.95 -1.91 -18.49
CA ASP A 83 6.21 -0.99 -19.35
C ASP A 83 7.07 0.24 -19.70
N ARG A 84 7.09 0.63 -20.99
CA ARG A 84 7.94 1.72 -21.48
C ARG A 84 7.47 3.10 -21.01
N GLU A 85 6.23 3.21 -20.58
CA GLU A 85 5.61 4.46 -20.14
C GLU A 85 5.54 4.56 -18.61
N THR A 86 6.16 3.64 -17.87
CA THR A 86 6.06 3.53 -16.40
C THR A 86 6.46 4.81 -15.64
N PHE A 87 7.27 5.69 -16.23
CA PHE A 87 7.70 6.98 -15.66
C PHE A 87 6.96 8.20 -16.23
N ILE A 88 5.94 7.98 -17.07
CA ILE A 88 5.18 9.02 -17.76
C ILE A 88 3.71 8.97 -17.35
N ILE A 89 3.23 7.78 -16.99
CA ILE A 89 1.82 7.53 -16.70
C ILE A 89 1.44 8.11 -15.34
N ASN A 90 0.21 8.60 -15.26
CA ASN A 90 -0.38 9.00 -13.99
C ASN A 90 -1.05 7.82 -13.28
N TYR A 91 -1.57 8.06 -12.08
CA TYR A 91 -2.25 7.03 -11.28
C TYR A 91 -3.47 6.40 -11.99
N ASP A 92 -4.30 7.20 -12.66
CA ASP A 92 -5.49 6.68 -13.34
C ASP A 92 -5.11 5.71 -14.48
N GLN A 93 -4.08 6.04 -15.25
CA GLN A 93 -3.52 5.20 -16.31
C GLN A 93 -2.79 3.96 -15.74
N TYR A 94 -2.26 4.03 -14.52
CA TYR A 94 -1.71 2.87 -13.81
C TYR A 94 -2.83 1.90 -13.40
N ILE A 95 -3.92 2.41 -12.82
CA ILE A 95 -5.10 1.61 -12.49
C ILE A 95 -5.71 1.01 -13.75
N GLU A 96 -5.90 1.78 -14.83
CA GLU A 96 -6.43 1.28 -16.11
C GLU A 96 -5.62 0.06 -16.63
N ARG A 97 -4.29 0.15 -16.61
CA ARG A 97 -3.43 -0.95 -17.05
C ARG A 97 -3.59 -2.18 -16.18
N LEU A 98 -3.62 -2.02 -14.85
CA LEU A 98 -3.85 -3.14 -13.93
C LEU A 98 -5.23 -3.75 -14.15
N SER A 99 -6.28 -2.93 -14.22
CA SER A 99 -7.67 -3.35 -14.43
C SER A 99 -7.90 -4.10 -15.75
N SER A 100 -7.01 -3.96 -16.73
CA SER A 100 -7.10 -4.69 -18.00
C SER A 100 -6.65 -6.17 -17.92
N GLY A 101 -6.03 -6.58 -16.81
CA GLY A 101 -5.52 -7.94 -16.58
C GLY A 101 -4.21 -8.26 -17.32
N ARG A 102 -3.74 -7.37 -18.20
CA ARG A 102 -2.54 -7.60 -19.01
C ARG A 102 -1.22 -7.39 -18.25
N VAL A 103 -1.24 -6.98 -16.99
CA VAL A 103 -0.05 -6.72 -16.16
C VAL A 103 0.26 -7.94 -15.29
N LEU A 104 1.41 -8.57 -15.52
CA LEU A 104 1.79 -9.80 -14.80
C LEU A 104 2.32 -9.55 -13.38
N GLY A 105 2.78 -8.33 -13.08
CA GLY A 105 3.36 -8.02 -11.78
C GLY A 105 3.51 -6.52 -11.54
N THR A 106 3.35 -6.14 -10.28
CA THR A 106 3.57 -4.79 -9.78
C THR A 106 3.97 -4.88 -8.31
N PHE A 107 4.67 -3.86 -7.81
CA PHE A 107 4.81 -3.65 -6.38
C PHE A 107 4.02 -2.40 -6.00
N ASN A 108 3.15 -2.51 -5.01
CA ASN A 108 2.54 -1.36 -4.34
C ASN A 108 1.89 -1.79 -3.02
N GLN A 109 1.45 -0.81 -2.23
CA GLN A 109 0.57 -1.05 -1.10
C GLN A 109 -0.82 -1.49 -1.60
N PHE A 110 -1.53 -2.36 -0.87
CA PHE A 110 -2.84 -2.87 -1.34
C PHE A 110 -3.85 -1.76 -1.62
N TRP A 111 -3.89 -0.72 -0.76
CA TRP A 111 -4.76 0.46 -0.95
C TRP A 111 -4.44 1.28 -2.22
N GLN A 112 -3.34 0.98 -2.93
CA GLN A 112 -3.01 1.57 -4.22
C GLN A 112 -3.38 0.73 -5.43
N VAL A 113 -3.74 -0.54 -5.24
CA VAL A 113 -4.13 -1.46 -6.31
C VAL A 113 -5.51 -2.07 -6.11
N GLN A 114 -6.13 -1.87 -4.94
CA GLN A 114 -7.43 -2.45 -4.59
C GLN A 114 -8.53 -2.13 -5.61
N ASP A 115 -8.55 -0.92 -6.15
CA ASP A 115 -9.58 -0.54 -7.13
C ASP A 115 -9.39 -1.33 -8.42
N ALA A 116 -8.14 -1.49 -8.88
CA ALA A 116 -7.84 -2.33 -10.03
C ALA A 116 -8.21 -3.80 -9.79
N GLN A 117 -7.91 -4.34 -8.60
CA GLN A 117 -8.33 -5.69 -8.22
C GLN A 117 -9.85 -5.84 -8.22
N ASN A 118 -10.59 -4.86 -7.70
CA ASN A 118 -12.05 -4.89 -7.69
C ASN A 118 -12.64 -4.87 -9.10
N TYR A 119 -12.09 -4.05 -10.02
CA TYR A 119 -12.51 -4.06 -11.42
C TYR A 119 -12.17 -5.38 -12.12
N LEU A 120 -10.99 -5.95 -11.87
CA LEU A 120 -10.62 -7.27 -12.37
C LEU A 120 -11.58 -8.34 -11.90
N LEU A 121 -11.88 -8.41 -10.60
CA LEU A 121 -12.79 -9.42 -10.05
C LEU A 121 -14.21 -9.32 -10.63
N ARG A 122 -14.65 -8.13 -11.05
CA ARG A 122 -15.92 -7.95 -11.75
C ARG A 122 -15.85 -8.40 -13.21
N ASP A 123 -14.85 -7.93 -13.95
CA ASP A 123 -14.82 -8.01 -15.42
C ASP A 123 -14.07 -9.24 -15.95
N ASP A 124 -13.08 -9.73 -15.21
CA ASP A 124 -12.23 -10.89 -15.49
C ASP A 124 -11.87 -11.63 -14.19
N PRO A 125 -12.82 -12.32 -13.55
CA PRO A 125 -12.67 -12.90 -12.21
C PRO A 125 -11.56 -13.94 -12.07
N GLU A 126 -11.02 -14.44 -13.19
CA GLU A 126 -9.88 -15.37 -13.24
C GLU A 126 -8.53 -14.64 -13.09
N SER A 127 -8.51 -13.32 -13.30
CA SER A 127 -7.31 -12.48 -13.19
C SER A 127 -7.17 -11.88 -11.79
N VAL A 128 -6.53 -12.63 -10.90
CA VAL A 128 -6.32 -12.23 -9.49
C VAL A 128 -4.89 -11.70 -9.27
N LEU A 129 -4.76 -10.51 -8.68
CA LEU A 129 -3.49 -10.05 -8.12
C LEU A 129 -3.23 -10.73 -6.77
N VAL A 130 -2.21 -11.57 -6.74
CA VAL A 130 -1.83 -12.32 -5.53
C VAL A 130 -0.64 -11.63 -4.86
N PRO A 131 -0.74 -11.23 -3.58
CA PRO A 131 0.38 -10.64 -2.87
C PRO A 131 1.38 -11.74 -2.49
N LEU A 132 2.68 -11.45 -2.65
CA LEU A 132 3.74 -12.41 -2.38
C LEU A 132 4.78 -11.86 -1.39
N PRO A 133 5.28 -12.68 -0.44
CA PRO A 133 6.27 -12.30 0.57
C PRO A 133 7.69 -12.24 -0.01
N ILE A 134 7.92 -11.37 -1.00
CA ILE A 134 9.18 -11.32 -1.75
C ILE A 134 10.25 -10.51 -1.01
N VAL A 135 11.39 -11.16 -0.75
CA VAL A 135 12.62 -10.55 -0.20
C VAL A 135 13.81 -10.77 -1.14
N ILE A 136 14.90 -10.01 -0.96
CA ILE A 136 16.08 -10.04 -1.84
C ILE A 136 16.84 -11.37 -1.80
N ASP A 137 16.78 -12.08 -0.66
CA ASP A 137 17.52 -13.30 -0.40
C ASP A 137 16.80 -14.14 0.66
N THR A 138 16.91 -15.46 0.58
CA THR A 138 16.34 -16.42 1.54
C THR A 138 16.82 -16.24 2.99
N LEU A 139 17.95 -15.56 3.21
CA LEU A 139 18.46 -15.23 4.54
C LEU A 139 17.77 -14.01 5.17
N VAL A 140 17.03 -13.24 4.38
CA VAL A 140 16.25 -12.11 4.87
C VAL A 140 14.92 -12.65 5.40
N GLU A 141 14.65 -12.39 6.67
CA GLU A 141 13.34 -12.69 7.23
C GLU A 141 12.34 -11.63 6.74
N GLU A 142 11.25 -12.11 6.14
CA GLU A 142 10.16 -11.28 5.66
C GLU A 142 9.34 -10.73 6.83
N ARG A 143 9.11 -9.41 6.88
CA ARG A 143 8.26 -8.70 7.86
C ARG A 143 7.50 -7.54 7.20
N LEU A 144 6.92 -7.76 6.02
CA LEU A 144 6.27 -6.79 5.15
C LEU A 144 4.90 -6.34 5.66
N ARG A 145 4.25 -7.14 6.51
CA ARG A 145 2.96 -6.79 7.11
C ARG A 145 3.10 -5.64 8.09
N ASP A 146 2.27 -4.62 7.92
CA ASP A 146 2.13 -3.54 8.89
C ASP A 146 1.51 -4.07 10.20
N ILE A 147 1.88 -3.44 11.31
CA ILE A 147 1.19 -3.59 12.60
C ILE A 147 0.19 -2.44 12.78
N PRO A 148 -0.78 -2.54 13.70
CA PRO A 148 -1.58 -1.38 14.10
C PRO A 148 -0.69 -0.23 14.59
N TYR A 149 -0.99 1.00 14.15
CA TYR A 149 -0.26 2.22 14.54
C TYR A 149 -1.18 3.42 14.65
N VAL A 150 -0.71 4.47 15.34
CA VAL A 150 -1.37 5.77 15.39
C VAL A 150 -1.02 6.55 14.13
N GLN A 151 -2.02 7.08 13.42
CA GLN A 151 -1.86 7.92 12.23
C GLN A 151 -1.99 9.42 12.57
N PRO A 152 -0.89 10.15 12.88
CA PRO A 152 -0.94 11.57 13.21
C PRO A 152 -0.96 12.51 11.99
N THR A 153 -0.71 12.02 10.77
CA THR A 153 -0.53 12.88 9.58
C THR A 153 -1.84 13.20 8.85
N GLN A 154 -2.91 12.47 9.16
CA GLN A 154 -4.23 12.64 8.54
C GLN A 154 -5.23 13.09 9.59
N GLY A 155 -6.12 14.01 9.21
CA GLY A 155 -7.13 14.52 10.13
C GLY A 155 -8.12 15.47 9.48
N MET A 156 -9.11 15.88 10.27
CA MET A 156 -10.14 16.82 9.86
C MET A 156 -10.17 18.02 10.81
N GLY A 157 -10.38 19.21 10.26
CA GLY A 157 -10.51 20.45 11.03
C GLY A 157 -11.81 21.19 10.75
N ILE A 158 -12.42 21.75 11.80
CA ILE A 158 -13.53 22.71 11.67
C ILE A 158 -12.93 24.10 11.52
N THR A 159 -13.22 24.78 10.41
CA THR A 159 -12.65 26.12 10.16
C THR A 159 -13.15 27.14 11.19
N VAL A 160 -12.31 28.13 11.52
CA VAL A 160 -12.69 29.25 12.41
C VAL A 160 -13.83 30.12 11.87
N LYS A 161 -14.19 29.96 10.59
CA LYS A 161 -15.29 30.67 9.93
C LYS A 161 -16.59 29.84 9.89
N CYS A 162 -16.58 28.61 10.43
CA CYS A 162 -17.77 27.78 10.50
C CYS A 162 -18.87 28.50 11.31
N LYS A 163 -20.07 28.63 10.73
CA LYS A 163 -21.19 29.34 11.36
C LYS A 163 -21.81 28.53 12.51
N ASP A 164 -21.69 27.21 12.48
CA ASP A 164 -22.17 26.30 13.52
C ASP A 164 -21.14 25.20 13.82
N PRO A 165 -20.07 25.55 14.56
CA PRO A 165 -19.04 24.57 14.92
C PRO A 165 -19.57 23.47 15.87
N VAL A 166 -20.63 23.75 16.65
CA VAL A 166 -21.25 22.77 17.56
C VAL A 166 -22.03 21.73 16.76
N GLY A 167 -22.79 22.14 15.75
CA GLY A 167 -23.45 21.22 14.82
C GLY A 167 -22.44 20.37 14.05
N ALA A 168 -21.36 20.98 13.56
CA ALA A 168 -20.30 20.27 12.84
C ALA A 168 -19.64 19.17 13.71
N ILE A 169 -19.24 19.47 14.95
CA ILE A 169 -18.63 18.46 15.82
C ILE A 169 -19.63 17.38 16.25
N LYS A 170 -20.91 17.74 16.48
CA LYS A 170 -21.97 16.76 16.76
C LYS A 170 -22.22 15.82 15.58
N PHE A 171 -22.05 16.29 14.35
CA PHE A 171 -22.15 15.43 13.18
C PHE A 171 -20.99 14.43 13.13
N LEU A 172 -19.76 14.86 13.40
CA LEU A 172 -18.61 13.96 13.49
C LEU A 172 -18.77 12.94 14.64
N ASP A 173 -19.26 13.38 15.79
CA ASP A 173 -19.61 12.51 16.93
C ASP A 173 -20.68 11.49 16.56
N TYR A 174 -21.70 11.90 15.81
CA TYR A 174 -22.74 11.00 15.31
C TYR A 174 -22.17 9.94 14.36
N LEU A 175 -21.25 10.33 13.46
CA LEU A 175 -20.65 9.41 12.49
C LEU A 175 -19.85 8.30 13.16
N ILE A 176 -19.19 8.55 14.28
CA ILE A 176 -18.37 7.54 14.98
C ILE A 176 -19.13 6.66 15.96
N LYS A 177 -20.46 6.81 16.08
CA LYS A 177 -21.26 5.86 16.88
C LYS A 177 -21.27 4.50 16.23
N GLU A 178 -21.26 3.43 17.02
CA GLU A 178 -21.21 2.05 16.51
C GLU A 178 -22.36 1.76 15.52
N ASP A 179 -23.60 2.11 15.87
CA ASP A 179 -24.75 1.93 14.98
C ASP A 179 -24.61 2.69 13.65
N THR A 180 -24.03 3.90 13.70
CA THR A 180 -23.80 4.71 12.50
C THR A 180 -22.67 4.11 11.65
N GLN A 181 -21.60 3.62 12.29
CA GLN A 181 -20.50 2.93 11.59
C GLN A 181 -20.99 1.63 10.95
N ARG A 182 -21.82 0.86 11.65
CA ARG A 182 -22.47 -0.33 11.08
C ARG A 182 -23.30 0.05 9.85
N LEU A 183 -24.11 1.10 9.92
CA LEU A 183 -24.86 1.58 8.75
C LEU A 183 -23.94 1.97 7.58
N ILE A 184 -22.85 2.70 7.86
CA ILE A 184 -21.91 3.17 6.82
C ILE A 184 -21.14 2.02 6.16
N GLN A 185 -20.78 1.00 6.94
CA GLN A 185 -19.88 -0.06 6.48
C GLN A 185 -20.64 -1.30 5.98
N TRP A 186 -21.62 -1.76 6.77
CA TRP A 186 -22.42 -2.96 6.49
C TRP A 186 -23.74 -2.64 5.77
N GLY A 187 -24.33 -1.48 6.04
CA GLY A 187 -25.62 -1.07 5.47
C GLY A 187 -26.80 -1.33 6.40
N ILE A 188 -27.95 -1.60 5.80
CA ILE A 188 -29.21 -1.91 6.50
C ILE A 188 -29.35 -3.43 6.64
N GLU A 189 -29.58 -3.89 7.87
CA GLU A 189 -29.85 -5.32 8.17
C GLU A 189 -31.09 -5.81 7.42
N GLY A 190 -31.04 -7.02 6.85
CA GLY A 190 -32.10 -7.58 6.01
C GLY A 190 -32.09 -7.10 4.55
N GLU A 191 -31.36 -6.02 4.25
CA GLU A 191 -31.21 -5.49 2.89
C GLU A 191 -29.81 -5.67 2.33
N HIS A 192 -28.79 -5.41 3.16
CA HIS A 192 -27.38 -5.37 2.75
C HIS A 192 -26.51 -6.44 3.41
N TYR A 193 -26.96 -6.97 4.55
CA TYR A 193 -26.33 -8.04 5.32
C TYR A 193 -27.37 -8.71 6.22
N GLU A 194 -27.04 -9.89 6.72
CA GLU A 194 -27.81 -10.68 7.67
C GLU A 194 -26.99 -10.95 8.94
N VAL A 195 -27.68 -11.39 10.00
CA VAL A 195 -27.08 -11.80 11.27
C VAL A 195 -27.36 -13.28 11.50
N ASP A 196 -26.31 -14.07 11.75
CA ASP A 196 -26.44 -15.50 12.01
C ASP A 196 -26.91 -15.80 13.45
N GLU A 197 -27.10 -17.08 13.76
CA GLU A 197 -27.53 -17.54 15.09
C GLU A 197 -26.53 -17.21 16.22
N ASN A 198 -25.27 -16.92 15.88
CA ASN A 198 -24.21 -16.55 16.81
C ASN A 198 -24.04 -15.01 16.92
N GLY A 199 -24.85 -14.24 16.21
CA GLY A 199 -24.74 -12.78 16.17
C GLY A 199 -23.70 -12.25 15.19
N LEU A 200 -23.15 -13.10 14.31
CA LEU A 200 -22.14 -12.71 13.32
C LEU A 200 -22.79 -12.21 12.03
N TYR A 201 -22.25 -11.12 11.50
CA TYR A 201 -22.71 -10.51 10.27
C TYR A 201 -22.17 -11.27 9.06
N TYR A 202 -23.04 -11.53 8.08
CA TYR A 202 -22.70 -12.14 6.80
C TYR A 202 -23.56 -11.56 5.67
N ARG A 203 -23.27 -11.90 4.41
CA ARG A 203 -24.10 -11.52 3.26
C ARG A 203 -24.67 -12.75 2.57
N THR A 204 -25.93 -12.69 2.15
CA THR A 204 -26.47 -13.69 1.21
C THR A 204 -25.80 -13.56 -0.16
N PRO A 205 -25.91 -14.56 -1.05
CA PRO A 205 -25.39 -14.45 -2.42
C PRO A 205 -25.91 -13.21 -3.16
N GLU A 206 -27.18 -12.84 -2.98
CA GLU A 206 -27.79 -11.67 -3.60
C GLU A 206 -27.22 -10.36 -3.04
N GLN A 207 -27.05 -10.27 -1.72
CA GLN A 207 -26.43 -9.12 -1.07
C GLN A 207 -24.96 -9.00 -1.49
N LEU A 208 -24.21 -10.10 -1.48
CA LEU A 208 -22.81 -10.13 -1.89
C LEU A 208 -22.62 -9.68 -3.34
N ALA A 209 -23.54 -10.06 -4.24
CA ALA A 209 -23.51 -9.61 -5.63
C ALA A 209 -23.57 -8.08 -5.78
N LEU A 210 -24.31 -7.37 -4.90
CA LEU A 210 -24.33 -5.90 -4.87
C LEU A 210 -22.94 -5.35 -4.53
N PHE A 211 -22.28 -5.94 -3.53
CA PHE A 211 -20.97 -5.48 -3.07
C PHE A 211 -19.79 -5.95 -3.94
N ARG A 212 -20.04 -6.84 -4.91
CA ARG A 212 -19.08 -7.20 -5.98
C ARG A 212 -19.11 -6.21 -7.15
N ASP A 213 -20.10 -5.32 -7.21
CA ASP A 213 -20.13 -4.23 -8.19
C ASP A 213 -19.52 -2.95 -7.59
N PRO A 214 -18.25 -2.60 -7.90
CA PRO A 214 -17.62 -1.38 -7.41
C PRO A 214 -18.39 -0.11 -7.77
N ASP A 215 -19.06 -0.07 -8.92
CA ASP A 215 -19.84 1.11 -9.35
C ASP A 215 -21.10 1.27 -8.50
N TRP A 216 -21.76 0.17 -8.13
CA TRP A 216 -22.89 0.20 -7.21
C TRP A 216 -22.46 0.61 -5.80
N VAL A 217 -21.36 0.04 -5.29
CA VAL A 217 -20.82 0.37 -3.95
C VAL A 217 -20.47 1.85 -3.85
N GLN A 218 -19.91 2.43 -4.91
CA GLN A 218 -19.56 3.84 -4.96
C GLN A 218 -20.78 4.75 -5.13
N ASN A 219 -21.61 4.49 -6.14
CA ASN A 219 -22.59 5.47 -6.61
C ASN A 219 -23.96 5.31 -5.92
N VAL A 220 -24.28 4.13 -5.40
CA VAL A 220 -25.57 3.83 -4.75
C VAL A 220 -25.39 3.68 -3.25
N PHE A 221 -24.49 2.80 -2.81
CA PHE A 221 -24.26 2.56 -1.38
C PHE A 221 -23.48 3.71 -0.71
N GLY A 222 -22.50 4.29 -1.42
CA GLY A 222 -21.78 5.48 -0.97
C GLY A 222 -20.62 5.21 0.00
N ARG A 223 -20.07 3.98 0.03
CA ARG A 223 -18.99 3.61 0.97
C ARG A 223 -17.79 4.55 0.86
N GLN A 224 -17.30 4.78 -0.35
CA GLN A 224 -16.12 5.61 -0.62
C GLN A 224 -16.31 7.05 -0.12
N TYR A 225 -17.52 7.61 -0.21
CA TYR A 225 -17.79 8.97 0.25
C TYR A 225 -17.57 9.08 1.77
N PHE A 226 -18.12 8.15 2.55
CA PHE A 226 -17.98 8.19 4.00
C PHE A 226 -16.59 7.75 4.45
N HIS A 227 -16.07 6.66 3.89
CA HIS A 227 -14.79 6.10 4.28
C HIS A 227 -13.61 7.03 3.99
N ASN A 228 -13.58 7.67 2.82
CA ASN A 228 -12.43 8.48 2.40
C ASN A 228 -12.46 9.89 3.01
N ALA A 229 -13.63 10.39 3.39
CA ALA A 229 -13.79 11.77 3.84
C ALA A 229 -14.04 11.91 5.34
N PHE A 230 -14.48 10.85 6.04
CA PHE A 230 -14.89 10.94 7.44
C PHE A 230 -14.23 9.86 8.33
N PRO A 231 -14.18 10.09 9.66
CA PRO A 231 -13.65 9.09 10.58
C PRO A 231 -14.38 7.75 10.49
N SER A 232 -13.63 6.65 10.56
CA SER A 232 -14.16 5.28 10.60
C SER A 232 -13.61 4.53 11.81
N LEU A 233 -14.45 3.76 12.49
CA LEU A 233 -14.01 2.84 13.55
C LEU A 233 -13.37 1.61 12.91
N ARG A 234 -12.29 1.11 13.53
CA ARG A 234 -11.58 -0.11 13.12
C ARG A 234 -11.62 -1.13 14.25
N GLY A 235 -11.51 -2.41 13.92
CA GLY A 235 -11.55 -3.51 14.88
C GLY A 235 -12.96 -4.05 15.09
N LEU A 236 -13.18 -4.66 16.25
CA LEU A 236 -14.43 -5.32 16.61
C LEU A 236 -15.43 -4.33 17.24
N ASP A 237 -16.70 -4.50 16.90
CA ASP A 237 -17.84 -3.94 17.62
C ASP A 237 -18.10 -4.74 18.92
N GLU A 238 -19.03 -4.26 19.74
CA GLU A 238 -19.39 -4.91 21.00
C GLU A 238 -19.91 -6.35 20.86
N ASN A 239 -20.34 -6.75 19.66
CA ASN A 239 -20.90 -8.06 19.34
C ASN A 239 -19.88 -9.01 18.69
N GLY A 240 -18.61 -8.57 18.54
CA GLY A 240 -17.55 -9.38 17.96
C GLY A 240 -17.54 -9.39 16.43
N ASN A 241 -18.22 -8.44 15.78
CA ASN A 241 -18.15 -8.21 14.34
C ASN A 241 -17.16 -7.10 14.00
N MET A 242 -16.44 -7.23 12.90
CA MET A 242 -15.57 -6.18 12.42
C MET A 242 -16.40 -5.00 11.90
N PHE A 243 -15.98 -3.78 12.21
CA PHE A 243 -16.56 -2.59 11.58
C PHE A 243 -16.40 -2.63 10.06
N PHE A 244 -15.30 -3.19 9.56
CA PHE A 244 -15.00 -3.35 8.15
C PHE A 244 -15.33 -4.77 7.67
N PRO A 245 -16.33 -4.96 6.78
CA PRO A 245 -16.78 -6.29 6.37
C PRO A 245 -15.70 -7.15 5.71
N ASP A 246 -14.80 -6.53 4.96
CA ASP A 246 -13.66 -7.16 4.28
C ASP A 246 -12.57 -7.65 5.25
N THR A 247 -12.65 -7.26 6.52
CA THR A 247 -11.76 -7.77 7.58
C THR A 247 -12.42 -8.81 8.49
N GLN A 248 -13.70 -9.14 8.26
CA GLN A 248 -14.44 -10.12 9.05
C GLN A 248 -13.84 -11.53 8.83
N PRO A 249 -13.22 -12.18 9.84
CA PRO A 249 -12.36 -13.34 9.60
C PRO A 249 -13.03 -14.52 8.89
N HIS A 250 -14.28 -14.83 9.25
CA HIS A 250 -15.00 -15.95 8.64
C HIS A 250 -15.45 -15.66 7.20
N LEU A 251 -15.52 -14.38 6.81
CA LEU A 251 -15.92 -13.94 5.47
C LEU A 251 -14.74 -13.90 4.48
N ILE A 252 -13.51 -13.74 4.97
CA ILE A 252 -12.32 -13.58 4.11
C ILE A 252 -12.27 -14.67 3.03
N TYR A 253 -12.36 -15.94 3.43
CA TYR A 253 -12.35 -17.04 2.46
C TYR A 253 -13.73 -17.30 1.84
N SER A 254 -14.84 -17.19 2.60
CA SER A 254 -16.16 -17.56 2.07
C SER A 254 -16.61 -16.65 0.95
N ASP A 255 -16.32 -15.36 1.05
CA ASP A 255 -16.82 -14.32 0.15
C ASP A 255 -15.91 -14.12 -1.07
N SER A 256 -14.67 -14.63 -1.02
CA SER A 256 -13.73 -14.66 -2.15
C SER A 256 -14.31 -15.31 -3.40
N HIS A 257 -13.80 -14.88 -4.55
CA HIS A 257 -14.08 -15.47 -5.84
C HIS A 257 -13.44 -16.86 -5.97
N ASP A 258 -13.92 -17.66 -6.92
CA ASP A 258 -13.47 -19.03 -7.08
C ASP A 258 -11.97 -19.11 -7.43
N ALA A 259 -11.46 -18.20 -8.27
CA ALA A 259 -10.04 -18.10 -8.58
C ALA A 259 -9.18 -17.72 -7.36
N GLU A 260 -9.67 -16.81 -6.51
CA GLU A 260 -8.99 -16.47 -5.25
C GLU A 260 -8.93 -17.68 -4.30
N LYS A 261 -10.03 -18.44 -4.20
CA LYS A 261 -10.11 -19.67 -3.41
C LYS A 261 -9.19 -20.75 -3.95
N GLU A 262 -9.12 -20.92 -5.27
CA GLU A 262 -8.21 -21.87 -5.92
C GLU A 262 -6.76 -21.57 -5.55
N VAL A 263 -6.34 -20.30 -5.64
CA VAL A 263 -4.99 -19.89 -5.23
C VAL A 263 -4.77 -20.15 -3.75
N MET A 264 -5.70 -19.72 -2.87
CA MET A 264 -5.58 -19.93 -1.44
C MET A 264 -5.46 -21.42 -1.08
N ASP A 265 -6.28 -22.29 -1.69
CA ASP A 265 -6.23 -23.73 -1.46
C ASP A 265 -4.94 -24.36 -2.00
N ALA A 266 -4.40 -23.88 -3.13
CA ALA A 266 -3.13 -24.34 -3.67
C ALA A 266 -1.94 -24.02 -2.75
N TYR A 267 -1.98 -22.89 -2.04
CA TYR A 267 -0.99 -22.52 -1.03
C TYR A 267 -1.31 -23.07 0.37
N GLY A 268 -2.48 -23.67 0.58
CA GLY A 268 -2.90 -24.20 1.88
C GLY A 268 -3.26 -23.13 2.91
N VAL A 269 -3.69 -21.96 2.45
CA VAL A 269 -4.05 -20.79 3.29
C VAL A 269 -5.55 -20.49 3.21
N LYS A 270 -6.06 -19.65 4.12
CA LYS A 270 -7.46 -19.15 4.07
C LYS A 270 -7.54 -17.63 3.99
N SER A 271 -6.41 -16.96 4.01
CA SER A 271 -6.23 -15.56 3.66
C SER A 271 -4.91 -15.40 2.93
N PHE A 272 -4.82 -14.49 1.96
CA PHE A 272 -3.53 -14.13 1.38
C PHE A 272 -2.57 -13.52 2.41
N SER A 273 -3.07 -13.02 3.55
CA SER A 273 -2.21 -12.58 4.66
C SER A 273 -1.45 -13.72 5.34
N ASP A 274 -1.94 -14.96 5.23
CA ASP A 274 -1.28 -16.15 5.80
C ASP A 274 -0.03 -16.56 5.00
N LEU A 275 0.16 -15.99 3.79
CA LEU A 275 1.39 -16.16 3.01
C LEU A 275 2.58 -15.41 3.64
N PHE A 276 2.30 -14.45 4.52
CA PHE A 276 3.28 -13.56 5.12
C PHE A 276 3.53 -13.96 6.57
N ASN A 277 4.73 -13.69 7.06
CA ASN A 277 5.05 -13.86 8.47
C ASN A 277 4.20 -12.94 9.34
N GLU A 278 3.93 -13.41 10.57
CA GLU A 278 3.31 -12.57 11.58
C GLU A 278 4.12 -11.29 11.82
N PRO A 279 3.47 -10.12 11.86
CA PRO A 279 4.19 -8.87 12.04
C PRO A 279 4.66 -8.74 13.50
N ILE A 280 5.83 -8.14 13.70
CA ILE A 280 6.40 -7.91 15.04
C ILE A 280 5.98 -6.52 15.51
N PHE A 281 5.38 -6.46 16.69
CA PHE A 281 5.07 -5.18 17.33
C PHE A 281 6.34 -4.35 17.56
N LYS A 282 6.29 -3.11 17.09
CA LYS A 282 7.36 -2.12 17.16
C LYS A 282 6.75 -0.82 17.67
N LYS A 283 7.10 -0.43 18.89
CA LYS A 283 6.53 0.76 19.54
C LYS A 283 6.74 2.05 18.74
N TYR A 284 7.85 2.21 18.01
CA TYR A 284 8.11 3.42 17.24
C TYR A 284 7.30 3.53 15.93
N PHE A 285 6.74 2.42 15.43
CA PHE A 285 6.31 2.27 14.04
C PHE A 285 5.08 3.15 13.69
N PRO A 286 4.98 3.68 12.46
CA PRO A 286 5.96 3.69 11.36
C PRO A 286 6.70 5.03 11.26
N LEU A 287 7.85 5.05 10.59
CA LEU A 287 8.62 6.29 10.38
C LEU A 287 7.92 7.32 9.49
N TRP A 288 7.27 6.91 8.41
CA TRP A 288 6.60 7.84 7.46
C TRP A 288 5.52 8.72 8.09
N THR A 289 5.05 8.37 9.30
CA THR A 289 4.11 9.20 10.06
C THR A 289 4.77 10.39 10.77
N ILE A 290 6.10 10.49 10.75
CA ILE A 290 6.85 11.59 11.36
C ILE A 290 6.87 12.78 10.38
N THR A 291 6.27 13.88 10.80
CA THR A 291 6.21 15.12 10.00
C THR A 291 7.51 15.89 10.11
N MET A 292 8.15 16.17 8.98
CA MET A 292 9.29 17.11 8.92
C MET A 292 8.81 18.54 9.18
N PRO A 293 9.37 19.28 10.15
CA PRO A 293 9.01 20.67 10.38
C PRO A 293 9.35 21.53 9.15
N ALA A 294 8.38 22.29 8.66
CA ALA A 294 8.57 23.15 7.50
C ALA A 294 9.72 24.16 7.72
N GLY A 295 10.59 24.29 6.72
CA GLY A 295 11.79 25.14 6.75
C GLY A 295 12.97 24.57 7.58
N SER A 296 12.82 23.42 8.24
CA SER A 296 13.95 22.78 8.94
C SER A 296 15.01 22.26 7.97
N PRO A 297 16.27 22.06 8.41
CA PRO A 297 17.30 21.41 7.60
C PRO A 297 16.86 20.04 7.06
N ALA A 298 16.19 19.23 7.88
CA ALA A 298 15.67 17.92 7.47
C ALA A 298 14.62 18.02 6.35
N HIS A 299 13.71 19.00 6.42
CA HIS A 299 12.74 19.22 5.34
C HIS A 299 13.38 19.71 4.03
N ILE A 300 14.42 20.55 4.12
CA ILE A 300 15.18 20.98 2.93
C ILE A 300 15.91 19.79 2.29
N GLU A 301 16.51 18.93 3.12
CA GLU A 301 17.11 17.68 2.67
C GLU A 301 16.10 16.75 2.01
N GLU A 302 14.94 16.52 2.63
CA GLU A 302 13.85 15.70 2.09
C GLU A 302 13.41 16.19 0.71
N THR A 303 13.21 17.51 0.56
CA THR A 303 12.81 18.13 -0.71
C THR A 303 13.85 17.83 -1.80
N ARG A 304 15.13 18.07 -1.51
CA ARG A 304 16.23 17.83 -2.46
C ARG A 304 16.46 16.35 -2.75
N MET A 305 16.24 15.49 -1.75
CA MET A 305 16.31 14.03 -1.90
C MET A 305 15.24 13.57 -2.89
N LYS A 306 13.99 14.02 -2.73
CA LYS A 306 12.89 13.72 -3.67
C LYS A 306 13.20 14.21 -5.08
N GLU A 307 13.69 15.45 -5.26
CA GLU A 307 14.14 15.95 -6.57
C GLU A 307 15.25 15.08 -7.18
N THR A 308 16.21 14.65 -6.35
CA THR A 308 17.31 13.77 -6.76
C THR A 308 16.81 12.40 -7.22
N LEU A 309 15.85 11.82 -6.50
CA LEU A 309 15.19 10.57 -6.89
C LEU A 309 14.40 10.73 -8.19
N HIS A 310 13.64 11.81 -8.35
CA HIS A 310 12.85 12.08 -9.56
C HIS A 310 13.72 12.26 -10.81
N ARG A 311 14.95 12.74 -10.65
CA ARG A 311 15.93 12.81 -11.74
C ARG A 311 16.56 11.45 -12.02
N TYR A 312 17.14 10.83 -10.99
CA TYR A 312 18.02 9.68 -11.19
C TYR A 312 17.29 8.36 -11.36
N VAL A 313 16.12 8.15 -10.75
CA VAL A 313 15.43 6.85 -10.86
C VAL A 313 15.00 6.57 -12.31
N PRO A 314 14.34 7.50 -13.04
CA PRO A 314 14.05 7.29 -14.46
C PRO A 314 15.33 7.12 -15.29
N GLU A 315 16.37 7.94 -15.06
CA GLU A 315 17.65 7.85 -15.78
C GLU A 315 18.32 6.48 -15.57
N MET A 316 18.46 6.03 -14.32
CA MET A 316 19.05 4.75 -13.96
C MET A 316 18.31 3.58 -14.60
N VAL A 317 16.97 3.63 -14.67
CA VAL A 317 16.17 2.53 -15.19
C VAL A 317 16.09 2.54 -16.72
N MET A 318 15.99 3.70 -17.34
CA MET A 318 15.75 3.83 -18.78
C MET A 318 17.02 3.82 -19.63
N SER A 319 18.18 4.14 -19.05
CA SER A 319 19.47 4.11 -19.74
C SER A 319 19.92 2.70 -20.13
N SER A 320 20.93 2.61 -20.99
CA SER A 320 21.49 1.32 -21.37
C SER A 320 22.17 0.64 -20.17
N THR A 321 22.23 -0.69 -20.19
CA THR A 321 22.82 -1.49 -19.11
C THR A 321 24.29 -1.14 -18.83
N GLU A 322 25.03 -0.66 -19.83
CA GLU A 322 26.43 -0.25 -19.71
C GLU A 322 26.59 1.08 -18.97
N GLN A 323 25.57 1.93 -18.96
CA GLN A 323 25.60 3.23 -18.29
C GLN A 323 25.23 3.15 -16.81
N PHE A 324 24.57 2.05 -16.40
CA PHE A 324 24.00 1.89 -15.06
C PHE A 324 25.00 2.21 -13.94
N GLU A 325 26.19 1.62 -13.97
CA GLU A 325 27.21 1.79 -12.92
C GLU A 325 27.66 3.25 -12.77
N GLY A 326 27.79 3.97 -13.89
CA GLY A 326 28.17 5.39 -13.88
C GLY A 326 27.07 6.28 -13.30
N ILE A 327 25.81 6.03 -13.70
CA ILE A 327 24.65 6.78 -13.20
C ILE A 327 24.45 6.49 -11.71
N TRP A 328 24.54 5.22 -11.28
CA TRP A 328 24.46 4.82 -9.87
C TRP A 328 25.52 5.52 -9.02
N ALA A 329 26.78 5.59 -9.48
CA ALA A 329 27.84 6.27 -8.75
C ALA A 329 27.54 7.76 -8.56
N ASN A 330 27.01 8.43 -9.59
CA ASN A 330 26.59 9.83 -9.51
C ASN A 330 25.40 10.02 -8.56
N TYR A 331 24.38 9.16 -8.67
CA TYR A 331 23.24 9.13 -7.77
C TYR A 331 23.67 9.00 -6.30
N VAL A 332 24.52 8.02 -5.98
CA VAL A 332 25.01 7.79 -4.61
C VAL A 332 25.77 9.01 -4.08
N LYS A 333 26.60 9.63 -4.91
CA LYS A 333 27.35 10.85 -4.54
C LYS A 333 26.40 12.01 -4.21
N ASP A 334 25.35 12.19 -5.01
CA ASP A 334 24.43 13.32 -4.90
C ASP A 334 23.41 13.13 -3.78
N ILE A 335 22.93 11.90 -3.54
CA ILE A 335 21.89 11.64 -2.54
C ILE A 335 22.43 11.52 -1.12
N LYS A 336 23.62 10.95 -0.90
CA LYS A 336 24.16 10.71 0.46
C LYS A 336 24.18 11.94 1.37
N PRO A 337 24.60 13.13 0.91
CA PRO A 337 24.60 14.33 1.73
C PRO A 337 23.20 14.81 2.14
N LEU A 338 22.15 14.31 1.48
CA LEU A 338 20.76 14.72 1.67
C LEU A 338 19.99 13.83 2.65
N LEU A 339 20.67 12.92 3.35
CA LEU A 339 20.05 11.93 4.24
C LEU A 339 20.31 12.22 5.73
N VAL A 340 21.24 13.14 6.03
CA VAL A 340 21.87 13.22 7.35
C VAL A 340 20.95 13.90 8.38
N GLU A 341 20.43 15.08 8.08
CA GLU A 341 19.52 15.79 8.97
C GLU A 341 18.16 15.09 9.07
N GLN A 342 17.71 14.45 7.98
CA GLN A 342 16.53 13.58 8.03
C GLN A 342 16.71 12.43 9.03
N MET A 343 17.79 11.64 8.91
CA MET A 343 18.07 10.53 9.84
C MET A 343 18.17 10.99 11.30
N LYS A 344 18.78 12.15 11.56
CA LYS A 344 18.84 12.71 12.93
C LYS A 344 17.45 13.03 13.47
N LEU A 345 16.58 13.63 12.65
CA LEU A 345 15.21 13.95 13.07
C LEU A 345 14.42 12.67 13.33
N TYR A 346 14.44 11.73 12.38
CA TYR A 346 13.79 10.43 12.57
C TYR A 346 14.30 9.72 13.83
N GLN A 347 15.63 9.75 14.09
CA GLN A 347 16.21 9.15 15.28
C GLN A 347 15.64 9.77 16.56
N SER A 348 15.61 11.11 16.65
CA SER A 348 15.08 11.78 17.84
C SER A 348 13.59 11.48 18.07
N GLU A 349 12.82 11.35 17.00
CA GLU A 349 11.39 11.06 17.06
C GLU A 349 11.13 9.61 17.46
N ILE A 350 11.89 8.64 16.95
CA ILE A 350 11.76 7.25 17.41
C ILE A 350 12.20 7.09 18.86
N ASP A 351 13.27 7.77 19.30
CA ASP A 351 13.71 7.74 20.69
C ASP A 351 12.60 8.28 21.61
N TRP A 352 11.97 9.41 21.23
CA TRP A 352 10.83 9.96 21.94
C TRP A 352 9.65 9.00 21.98
N ARG A 353 9.27 8.38 20.85
CA ARG A 353 8.17 7.40 20.80
C ARG A 353 8.45 6.19 21.70
N MET A 354 9.67 5.68 21.69
CA MET A 354 10.07 4.55 22.53
C MET A 354 9.91 4.86 24.03
N GLU A 355 10.10 6.11 24.44
CA GLU A 355 9.89 6.56 25.81
C GLU A 355 8.43 6.90 26.15
N ASN A 356 7.66 7.45 25.21
CA ASN A 356 6.39 8.13 25.49
C ASN A 356 5.12 7.41 25.02
N TRP A 357 5.21 6.45 24.11
CA TRP A 357 4.04 5.68 23.65
C TRP A 357 3.66 4.49 24.56
#